data_AF-A0A830H6R9-F1
#
_entry.id   AF-A0A830H6R9-F1
#
_cell.length_a   1.000
_cell.length_b   1.000
_cell.length_c   1.000
_cell.angle_alpha   90.00
_cell.angle_beta   90.00
_cell.angle_gamma   90.00
#
_symmetry.space_group_name_H-M   'P 1'
#
loop_
_entity.id
_entity.type
_entity.pdbx_description
1 polymer ?
#
loop_
_entity_poly.entity_id
_entity_poly.type
_entity_poly.pdbx_seq_one_letter_code
_entity_poly.pdbx_strand_id
1 'polypeptide(L)'
;MSSIPGCRHPCDPFGFALCAAPLPGNGWAKHHDDIKHAIVALAKDAGLSVQQEVTTLFLAGLSASTARRLPEDFFSAQRGYVPDILIRLMDTSARPPRHVDRLFDVKTLHVRQNPEYSGAYTNNINVEQRALAVHTLIERQIRQADHDYLGTPTCPSSGALMDGPLTQRLNSFGRVSGLVFGAAGEVSSDVGRLVDAISMAAVTTHAQRKGRVHAPQALAETIACNREHIAMAHLRGSAELLLNRIEHLTLPSSQRNEHRDHRYNYSSSWHSAFDHLHQAHSHAERTRAARGSFFTRTF
;
A
#
# COMPACT_ATOMS: atom_id res chain seq x y z
N MET A 1 -18.63 -29.37 -9.18
CA MET A 1 -17.81 -28.38 -9.91
C MET A 1 -18.02 -28.62 -11.39
N SER A 2 -18.70 -27.71 -12.07
CA SER A 2 -18.87 -27.76 -13.52
C SER A 2 -17.59 -27.25 -14.17
N SER A 3 -16.87 -28.12 -14.88
CA SER A 3 -15.75 -27.70 -15.72
C SER A 3 -16.31 -27.03 -16.96
N ILE A 4 -15.91 -25.78 -17.22
CA ILE A 4 -16.17 -25.14 -18.51
C ILE A 4 -15.19 -25.77 -19.52
N PRO A 5 -15.68 -26.38 -20.63
CA PRO A 5 -14.79 -26.99 -21.62
C PRO A 5 -13.79 -25.95 -22.14
N GLY A 6 -12.49 -26.23 -22.02
CA GLY A 6 -11.40 -25.35 -22.46
C GLY A 6 -10.76 -24.49 -21.35
N CYS A 7 -11.38 -24.37 -20.18
CA CYS A 7 -10.78 -23.66 -19.05
C CYS A 7 -10.05 -24.64 -18.12
N ARG A 8 -8.71 -24.58 -18.10
CA ARG A 8 -7.86 -25.41 -17.22
C ARG A 8 -7.73 -24.87 -15.78
N HIS A 9 -8.43 -23.78 -15.44
CA HIS A 9 -8.32 -23.15 -14.13
C HIS A 9 -9.62 -23.34 -13.32
N PRO A 10 -9.52 -23.79 -12.05
CA PRO A 10 -10.69 -23.93 -11.20
C PRO A 10 -11.31 -22.55 -10.93
N CYS A 11 -12.62 -22.44 -11.15
CA CYS A 11 -13.41 -21.27 -10.77
C CYS A 11 -14.31 -21.68 -9.61
N ASP A 12 -14.12 -21.07 -8.44
CA ASP A 12 -15.03 -21.17 -7.30
C ASP A 12 -16.13 -20.10 -7.40
N PRO A 13 -17.23 -20.22 -6.61
CA PRO A 13 -18.37 -19.28 -6.69
C PRO A 13 -18.03 -17.82 -6.43
N PHE A 14 -16.93 -17.54 -5.72
CA PHE A 14 -16.52 -16.20 -5.32
C PHE A 14 -15.34 -15.69 -6.17
N GLY A 15 -14.82 -16.51 -7.10
CA GLY A 15 -13.71 -16.15 -7.96
C GLY A 15 -12.35 -16.07 -7.27
N PHE A 16 -12.20 -16.62 -6.06
CA PHE A 16 -10.93 -16.60 -5.32
C PHE A 16 -9.81 -17.36 -6.03
N ALA A 17 -10.08 -18.58 -6.48
CA ALA A 17 -9.16 -19.42 -7.25
C ALA A 17 -8.77 -18.73 -8.56
N LEU A 18 -9.72 -18.03 -9.19
CA LEU A 18 -9.46 -17.23 -10.38
C LEU A 18 -8.53 -16.05 -10.05
N CYS A 19 -8.79 -15.29 -8.99
CA CYS A 19 -7.97 -14.19 -8.50
C CYS A 19 -6.55 -14.62 -8.09
N ALA A 20 -6.36 -15.85 -7.64
CA ALA A 20 -5.07 -16.36 -7.19
C ALA A 20 -4.27 -17.10 -8.28
N ALA A 21 -4.88 -17.40 -9.43
CA ALA A 21 -4.23 -18.10 -10.53
C ALA A 21 -3.09 -17.27 -11.15
N PRO A 22 -2.00 -17.89 -11.62
CA PRO A 22 -0.94 -17.19 -12.35
C PRO A 22 -1.38 -16.90 -13.80
N LEU A 23 -2.28 -15.94 -13.97
CA LEU A 23 -2.76 -15.48 -15.28
C LEU A 23 -1.90 -14.31 -15.79
N PRO A 24 -1.73 -14.16 -17.12
CA PRO A 24 -1.00 -13.02 -17.69
C PRO A 24 -1.62 -11.68 -17.30
N GLY A 25 -0.79 -10.63 -17.27
CA GLY A 25 -1.22 -9.27 -16.97
C GLY A 25 -0.67 -8.73 -15.65
N ASN A 26 -1.00 -7.48 -15.34
CA ASN A 26 -0.46 -6.76 -14.18
C ASN A 26 -1.53 -6.48 -13.10
N GLY A 27 -2.59 -7.29 -13.06
CA GLY A 27 -3.76 -7.03 -12.21
C GLY A 27 -3.43 -7.00 -10.71
N TRP A 28 -2.53 -7.89 -10.25
CA TRP A 28 -2.12 -7.89 -8.84
C TRP A 28 -1.36 -6.64 -8.44
N ALA A 29 -0.43 -6.17 -9.28
CA ALA A 29 0.30 -4.94 -9.02
C ALA A 29 -0.64 -3.73 -9.06
N LYS A 30 -1.60 -3.69 -9.99
CA LYS A 30 -2.61 -2.63 -10.04
C LYS A 30 -3.45 -2.57 -8.75
N HIS A 31 -3.96 -3.71 -8.28
CA HIS A 31 -4.73 -3.77 -7.03
C HIS A 31 -3.88 -3.30 -5.83
N HIS A 32 -2.64 -3.76 -5.76
CA HIS A 32 -1.67 -3.28 -4.79
C HIS A 32 -1.47 -1.75 -4.85
N ASP A 33 -1.29 -1.22 -6.07
CA ASP A 33 -1.04 0.20 -6.29
C ASP A 33 -2.26 1.06 -5.95
N ASP A 34 -3.48 0.62 -6.25
CA ASP A 34 -4.72 1.34 -5.89
C ASP A 34 -4.79 1.56 -4.36
N ILE A 35 -4.43 0.55 -3.56
CA ILE A 35 -4.37 0.66 -2.10
C ILE A 35 -3.24 1.60 -1.67
N LYS A 36 -2.04 1.43 -2.25
CA LYS A 36 -0.87 2.28 -1.98
C LYS A 36 -1.19 3.75 -2.24
N HIS A 37 -1.83 4.06 -3.36
CA HIS A 37 -2.22 5.42 -3.74
C HIS A 37 -3.27 6.01 -2.80
N ALA A 38 -4.27 5.23 -2.38
CA ALA A 38 -5.28 5.67 -1.41
C ALA A 38 -4.63 6.08 -0.07
N ILE A 39 -3.72 5.26 0.45
CA ILE A 39 -3.00 5.55 1.71
C ILE A 39 -2.16 6.82 1.57
N VAL A 40 -1.46 6.97 0.45
CA VAL A 40 -0.60 8.14 0.20
C VAL A 40 -1.43 9.40 0.04
N ALA A 41 -2.58 9.34 -0.65
CA ALA A 41 -3.50 10.47 -0.77
C ALA A 41 -3.97 10.95 0.60
N LEU A 42 -4.43 10.03 1.47
CA LEU A 42 -4.84 10.36 2.83
C LEU A 42 -3.70 10.96 3.67
N ALA A 43 -2.49 10.42 3.54
CA ALA A 43 -1.32 10.97 4.24
C ALA A 43 -0.98 12.40 3.77
N LYS A 44 -1.03 12.66 2.46
CA LYS A 44 -0.83 14.02 1.89
C LYS A 44 -1.92 14.98 2.36
N ASP A 45 -3.18 14.55 2.34
CA ASP A 45 -4.32 15.36 2.79
C ASP A 45 -4.25 15.70 4.29
N ALA A 46 -3.65 14.80 5.08
CA ALA A 46 -3.33 15.02 6.49
C ALA A 46 -2.12 15.96 6.71
N GLY A 47 -1.45 16.41 5.66
CA GLY A 47 -0.26 17.26 5.74
C GLY A 47 1.02 16.53 6.15
N LEU A 48 1.05 15.20 6.04
CA LEU A 48 2.23 14.41 6.38
C LEU A 48 3.26 14.41 5.23
N SER A 49 4.54 14.38 5.59
CA SER A 49 5.61 14.14 4.62
C SER A 49 5.60 12.67 4.22
N VAL A 50 5.30 12.39 2.96
CA VAL A 50 5.20 11.03 2.40
C VAL A 50 6.01 10.91 1.10
N GLN A 51 6.70 9.78 0.94
CA GLN A 51 7.36 9.37 -0.29
C GLN A 51 6.81 8.01 -0.74
N GLN A 52 6.65 7.84 -2.05
CA GLN A 52 6.30 6.57 -2.67
C GLN A 52 7.53 5.97 -3.34
N GLU A 53 7.64 4.64 -3.35
CA GLU A 53 8.70 3.90 -4.05
C GLU A 53 10.09 4.46 -3.76
N VAL A 54 10.57 4.21 -2.53
CA VAL A 54 11.75 4.88 -1.98
C VAL A 54 13.05 4.27 -2.52
N THR A 55 13.31 4.49 -3.80
CA THR A 55 14.43 3.91 -4.56
C THR A 55 15.81 4.33 -4.06
N THR A 56 15.91 5.50 -3.43
CA THR A 56 17.18 6.05 -2.92
C THR A 56 17.45 5.74 -1.45
N LEU A 57 16.60 4.92 -0.80
CA LEU A 57 16.66 4.63 0.64
C LEU A 57 18.07 4.24 1.11
N PHE A 58 18.70 3.35 0.35
CA PHE A 58 19.98 2.73 0.67
C PHE A 58 21.19 3.47 0.10
N LEU A 59 21.00 4.41 -0.82
CA LEU A 59 22.10 5.24 -1.33
C LEU A 59 22.57 6.24 -0.27
N ALA A 60 21.65 6.71 0.57
CA ALA A 60 21.96 7.60 1.68
C ALA A 60 22.82 6.88 2.73
N GLY A 61 24.11 7.23 2.78
CA GLY A 61 25.08 6.70 3.74
C GLY A 61 26.13 5.76 3.15
N LEU A 62 25.99 5.34 1.89
CA LEU A 62 27.04 4.62 1.18
C LEU A 62 28.04 5.61 0.56
N SER A 63 29.34 5.27 0.62
CA SER A 63 30.32 5.97 -0.21
C SER A 63 30.08 5.65 -1.69
N ALA A 64 30.53 6.52 -2.59
CA ALA A 64 30.40 6.29 -4.03
C ALA A 64 31.07 4.99 -4.49
N SER A 65 32.19 4.60 -3.87
CA SER A 65 32.88 3.35 -4.15
C SER A 65 32.05 2.12 -3.72
N THR A 66 31.38 2.19 -2.57
CA THR A 66 30.51 1.11 -2.08
C THR A 66 29.24 1.01 -2.92
N ALA A 67 28.62 2.14 -3.29
CA ALA A 67 27.43 2.16 -4.13
C ALA A 67 27.66 1.51 -5.51
N ARG A 68 28.86 1.68 -6.10
CA ARG A 68 29.25 1.04 -7.37
C ARG A 68 29.36 -0.49 -7.32
N ARG A 69 29.41 -1.09 -6.13
CA ARG A 69 29.44 -2.55 -5.97
C ARG A 69 28.04 -3.17 -6.05
N LEU A 70 26.99 -2.36 -5.92
CA LEU A 70 25.62 -2.82 -6.09
C LEU A 70 25.30 -2.96 -7.58
N PRO A 71 24.52 -3.99 -7.98
CA PRO A 71 23.98 -4.08 -9.33
C PRO A 71 23.20 -2.80 -9.70
N GLU A 72 23.24 -2.41 -10.97
CA GLU A 72 22.51 -1.25 -11.47
C GLU A 72 21.00 -1.37 -11.21
N ASP A 73 20.47 -2.58 -11.28
CA ASP A 73 19.07 -2.92 -11.03
C ASP A 73 18.76 -3.25 -9.56
N PHE A 74 19.70 -3.07 -8.63
CA PHE A 74 19.48 -3.29 -7.20
C PHE A 74 18.36 -2.40 -6.66
N PHE A 75 18.21 -1.19 -7.19
CA PHE A 75 17.14 -0.27 -6.80
C PHE A 75 15.84 -0.47 -7.57
N SER A 76 15.76 -1.56 -8.34
CA SER A 76 14.51 -2.03 -8.92
C SER A 76 13.89 -3.12 -8.04
N ALA A 77 12.56 -3.25 -8.12
CA ALA A 77 11.82 -4.30 -7.44
C ALA A 77 12.22 -5.73 -7.87
N GLN A 78 13.03 -5.89 -8.93
CA GLN A 78 13.41 -7.20 -9.47
C GLN A 78 14.61 -7.84 -8.74
N ARG A 79 15.51 -7.06 -8.15
CA ARG A 79 16.73 -7.61 -7.49
C ARG A 79 17.00 -7.11 -6.09
N GLY A 80 16.61 -5.89 -5.73
CA GLY A 80 16.72 -5.41 -4.36
C GLY A 80 15.38 -5.23 -3.71
N TYR A 81 15.28 -4.18 -2.90
CA TYR A 81 14.08 -3.85 -2.14
C TYR A 81 13.81 -2.36 -2.24
N VAL A 82 12.59 -2.04 -2.63
CA VAL A 82 12.06 -0.68 -2.68
C VAL A 82 10.83 -0.66 -1.78
N PRO A 83 10.85 0.03 -0.64
CA PRO A 83 9.66 0.19 0.18
C PRO A 83 8.58 0.94 -0.60
N ASP A 84 7.33 0.53 -0.42
CA ASP A 84 6.20 1.18 -1.07
C ASP A 84 6.00 2.61 -0.58
N ILE A 85 6.10 2.81 0.74
CA ILE A 85 5.77 4.09 1.37
C ILE A 85 6.77 4.40 2.51
N LEU A 86 7.23 5.65 2.56
CA LEU A 86 7.89 6.25 3.71
C LEU A 86 7.04 7.42 4.21
N ILE A 87 6.67 7.41 5.49
CA ILE A 87 5.90 8.49 6.11
C ILE A 87 6.62 9.00 7.35
N ARG A 88 6.72 10.33 7.47
CA ARG A 88 7.16 10.98 8.71
C ARG A 88 5.98 11.10 9.67
N LEU A 89 5.99 10.29 10.73
CA LEU A 89 4.93 10.22 11.73
C LEU A 89 5.41 10.75 13.08
N MET A 90 4.49 11.25 13.91
CA MET A 90 4.79 11.58 15.29
C MET A 90 4.91 10.29 16.12
N ASP A 91 6.07 10.04 16.70
CA ASP A 91 6.28 8.96 17.67
C ASP A 91 5.94 9.47 19.06
N THR A 92 4.73 9.14 19.52
CA THR A 92 4.22 9.50 20.86
C THR A 92 4.82 8.62 21.96
N SER A 93 5.48 7.51 21.61
CA SER A 93 6.15 6.64 22.59
C SER A 93 7.51 7.17 23.00
N ALA A 94 8.16 7.96 22.13
CA ALA A 94 9.40 8.66 22.43
C ALA A 94 9.18 9.75 23.50
N ARG A 95 10.20 9.96 24.35
CA ARG A 95 10.21 11.02 25.37
C ARG A 95 11.44 11.92 25.14
N PRO A 96 11.26 13.17 24.65
CA PRO A 96 10.00 13.80 24.21
C PRO A 96 9.45 13.19 22.89
N PRO A 97 8.15 13.37 22.58
CA PRO A 97 7.58 12.99 21.30
C PRO A 97 8.34 13.65 20.16
N ARG A 98 8.59 12.90 19.09
CA ARG A 98 9.36 13.40 17.94
C ARG A 98 8.86 12.80 16.65
N HIS A 99 9.08 13.51 15.55
CA HIS A 99 8.83 12.96 14.23
C HIS A 99 9.91 11.93 13.87
N VAL A 100 9.46 10.79 13.35
CA VAL A 100 10.32 9.70 12.87
C VAL A 100 9.83 9.24 11.50
N ASP A 101 10.77 8.86 10.65
CA ASP A 101 10.46 8.30 9.34
C ASP A 101 10.19 6.79 9.51
N ARG A 102 9.04 6.33 8.99
CA ARG A 102 8.60 4.92 9.08
C ARG A 102 8.36 4.36 7.69
N LEU A 103 8.78 3.11 7.49
CA LEU A 103 8.64 2.36 6.25
C LEU A 103 7.42 1.44 6.31
N PHE A 104 6.68 1.39 5.21
CA PHE A 104 5.53 0.53 5.03
C PHE A 104 5.60 -0.20 3.70
N ASP A 105 5.13 -1.44 3.70
CA ASP A 105 5.10 -2.32 2.54
C ASP A 105 3.69 -2.95 2.44
N VAL A 106 3.01 -2.71 1.32
CA VAL A 106 1.64 -3.13 1.05
C VAL A 106 1.65 -4.55 0.52
N LYS A 107 0.74 -5.38 1.01
CA LYS A 107 0.58 -6.76 0.53
C LYS A 107 -0.90 -7.11 0.43
N THR A 108 -1.28 -7.72 -0.69
CA THR A 108 -2.59 -8.31 -0.87
C THR A 108 -2.48 -9.83 -0.78
N LEU A 109 -3.37 -10.45 -0.01
CA LEU A 109 -3.51 -11.89 0.05
C LEU A 109 -4.72 -12.29 -0.78
N HIS A 110 -4.49 -13.15 -1.77
CA HIS A 110 -5.55 -13.78 -2.54
C HIS A 110 -5.70 -15.22 -2.07
N VAL A 111 -6.93 -15.61 -1.78
CA VAL A 111 -7.25 -16.95 -1.31
C VAL A 111 -6.97 -17.97 -2.42
N ARG A 112 -6.09 -18.93 -2.13
CA ARG A 112 -5.89 -20.11 -2.99
C ARG A 112 -6.72 -21.25 -2.43
N GLN A 113 -7.57 -21.82 -3.27
CA GLN A 113 -8.18 -23.11 -2.95
C GLN A 113 -7.11 -24.19 -3.10
N ASN A 114 -6.99 -25.09 -2.12
CA ASN A 114 -6.12 -26.24 -2.26
C ASN A 114 -6.68 -27.14 -3.38
N PRO A 115 -5.92 -27.42 -4.47
CA PRO A 115 -6.41 -28.25 -5.57
C PRO A 115 -6.79 -29.68 -5.13
N GLU A 116 -6.15 -30.21 -4.09
CA GLU A 116 -6.37 -31.56 -3.57
C GLU A 116 -7.53 -31.62 -2.56
N TYR A 117 -7.91 -30.47 -1.97
CA TYR A 117 -8.95 -30.36 -0.96
C TYR A 117 -9.84 -29.15 -1.27
N SER A 118 -10.86 -29.37 -2.10
CA SER A 118 -11.78 -28.33 -2.58
C SER A 118 -12.62 -27.64 -1.48
N GLY A 119 -12.58 -28.11 -0.23
CA GLY A 119 -13.13 -27.42 0.94
C GLY A 119 -12.11 -26.65 1.79
N ALA A 120 -10.81 -26.82 1.53
CA ALA A 120 -9.73 -26.18 2.27
C ALA A 120 -9.18 -24.99 1.46
N TYR A 121 -9.56 -23.79 1.85
CA TYR A 121 -8.81 -22.59 1.49
C TYR A 121 -7.45 -22.64 2.20
N THR A 122 -6.37 -22.29 1.51
CA THR A 122 -4.98 -22.47 1.98
C THR A 122 -4.80 -22.23 3.48
N ASN A 123 -4.25 -23.25 4.14
CA ASN A 123 -3.90 -23.30 5.55
C ASN A 123 -3.15 -22.02 6.02
N ASN A 124 -3.68 -21.40 7.08
CA ASN A 124 -2.92 -20.81 8.18
C ASN A 124 -2.04 -19.56 7.96
N ILE A 125 -2.21 -18.75 6.90
CA ILE A 125 -1.60 -17.41 6.89
C ILE A 125 -2.71 -16.37 6.93
N ASN A 126 -3.02 -15.89 8.13
CA ASN A 126 -3.87 -14.72 8.30
C ASN A 126 -3.07 -13.43 8.02
N VAL A 127 -3.80 -12.32 7.85
CA VAL A 127 -3.22 -11.01 7.54
C VAL A 127 -2.17 -10.57 8.57
N GLU A 128 -2.31 -10.93 9.86
CA GLU A 128 -1.36 -10.59 10.91
C GLU A 128 -0.05 -11.37 10.77
N GLN A 129 -0.11 -12.68 10.57
CA GLN A 129 1.08 -13.51 10.37
C GLN A 129 1.87 -13.03 9.16
N ARG A 130 1.18 -12.65 8.07
CA ARG A 130 1.83 -12.05 6.91
C ARG A 130 2.47 -10.71 7.26
N ALA A 131 1.77 -9.84 7.99
CA ALA A 131 2.28 -8.52 8.38
C ALA A 131 3.54 -8.63 9.24
N LEU A 132 3.56 -9.56 10.20
CA LEU A 132 4.73 -9.82 11.04
C LEU A 132 5.92 -10.33 10.22
N ALA A 133 5.66 -11.20 9.23
CA ALA A 133 6.70 -11.78 8.39
C ALA A 133 7.36 -10.79 7.41
N VAL A 134 6.67 -9.70 7.02
CA VAL A 134 7.16 -8.71 6.03
C VAL A 134 8.56 -8.23 6.39
N HIS A 135 8.76 -7.73 7.61
CA HIS A 135 10.05 -7.19 8.02
C HIS A 135 11.16 -8.23 8.01
N THR A 136 10.92 -9.42 8.57
CA THR A 136 11.91 -10.50 8.61
C THR A 136 12.32 -10.97 7.21
N LEU A 137 11.38 -11.02 6.26
CA LEU A 137 11.67 -11.39 4.88
C LEU A 137 12.57 -10.34 4.20
N ILE A 138 12.24 -9.05 4.37
CA ILE A 138 13.01 -7.93 3.84
C ILE A 138 14.40 -7.89 4.48
N GLU A 139 14.48 -7.96 5.81
CA GLU A 139 15.74 -7.93 6.54
C GLU A 139 16.67 -9.06 6.10
N ARG A 140 16.15 -10.28 5.94
CA ARG A 140 16.92 -11.41 5.40
C ARG A 140 17.44 -11.14 3.98
N GLN A 141 16.59 -10.58 3.11
CA GLN A 141 17.00 -10.21 1.74
C GLN A 141 18.10 -9.14 1.74
N ILE A 142 17.98 -8.13 2.61
CA ILE A 142 18.97 -7.05 2.72
C ILE A 142 20.29 -7.56 3.34
N ARG A 143 20.26 -8.43 4.35
CA ARG A 143 21.47 -9.10 4.88
C ARG A 143 22.17 -9.92 3.80
N GLN A 144 21.41 -10.61 2.96
CA GLN A 144 21.97 -11.37 1.85
C GLN A 144 22.65 -10.45 0.84
N ALA A 145 22.03 -9.31 0.51
CA ALA A 145 22.63 -8.29 -0.35
C ALA A 145 23.91 -7.67 0.25
N ASP A 146 23.92 -7.41 1.57
CA ASP A 146 25.09 -6.94 2.31
C ASP A 146 26.25 -7.93 2.22
N HIS A 147 25.98 -9.23 2.31
CA HIS A 147 26.97 -10.29 2.14
C HIS A 147 27.45 -10.36 0.69
N ASP A 148 26.53 -10.52 -0.27
CA ASP A 148 26.84 -10.81 -1.67
C ASP A 148 27.53 -9.66 -2.38
N TYR A 149 27.09 -8.42 -2.13
CA TYR A 149 27.59 -7.25 -2.86
C TYR A 149 28.61 -6.45 -2.07
N LEU A 150 28.47 -6.37 -0.74
CA LEU A 150 29.32 -5.52 0.10
C LEU A 150 30.38 -6.31 0.88
N GLY A 151 30.34 -7.64 0.84
CA GLY A 151 31.32 -8.51 1.50
C GLY A 151 31.16 -8.53 3.01
N THR A 152 29.94 -8.28 3.51
CA THR A 152 29.65 -8.38 4.95
C THR A 152 29.85 -9.83 5.39
N PRO A 153 30.66 -10.11 6.43
CA PRO A 153 30.98 -11.47 6.82
C PRO A 153 29.79 -12.16 7.48
N THR A 154 29.84 -13.50 7.53
CA THR A 154 28.98 -14.29 8.40
C THR A 154 29.55 -14.38 9.81
N CYS A 155 28.67 -14.53 10.80
CA CYS A 155 29.05 -14.78 12.18
C CYS A 155 29.87 -16.08 12.28
N PRO A 156 31.13 -16.05 12.78
CA PRO A 156 32.00 -17.23 12.78
C PRO A 156 31.47 -18.43 13.57
N SER A 157 30.67 -18.19 14.60
CA SER A 157 30.15 -19.24 15.48
C SER A 157 28.87 -19.91 14.98
N SER A 158 28.06 -19.22 14.18
CA SER A 158 26.75 -19.70 13.74
C SER A 158 26.59 -19.80 12.22
N GLY A 159 27.50 -19.20 11.45
CA GLY A 159 27.35 -19.04 10.00
C GLY A 159 26.24 -18.06 9.59
N ALA A 160 25.60 -17.38 10.54
CA ALA A 160 24.50 -16.45 10.25
C ALA A 160 25.01 -15.17 9.57
N LEU A 161 24.23 -14.61 8.64
CA LEU A 161 24.53 -13.33 8.02
C LEU A 161 24.57 -12.22 9.08
N MET A 162 25.63 -11.42 9.08
CA MET A 162 25.74 -10.24 9.95
C MET A 162 25.07 -9.01 9.32
N ASP A 163 24.77 -8.01 10.14
CA ASP A 163 24.24 -6.73 9.67
C ASP A 163 25.34 -5.90 9.00
N GLY A 164 25.18 -5.66 7.69
CA GLY A 164 26.02 -4.74 6.93
C GLY A 164 25.42 -3.34 6.81
N PRO A 165 26.02 -2.46 5.99
CA PRO A 165 25.57 -1.08 5.83
C PRO A 165 24.11 -0.94 5.36
N LEU A 166 23.63 -1.83 4.48
CA LEU A 166 22.25 -1.78 4.00
C LEU A 166 21.28 -2.17 5.11
N THR A 167 21.60 -3.21 5.88
CA THR A 167 20.80 -3.70 7.01
C THR A 167 20.74 -2.65 8.12
N GLN A 168 21.87 -2.02 8.45
CA GLN A 168 21.91 -0.91 9.41
C GLN A 168 21.04 0.27 8.95
N ARG A 169 21.08 0.59 7.65
CA ARG A 169 20.22 1.63 7.08
C ARG A 169 18.73 1.28 7.18
N LEU A 170 18.34 0.05 6.85
CA LEU A 170 16.96 -0.44 7.03
C LEU A 170 16.52 -0.30 8.50
N ASN A 171 17.35 -0.79 9.42
CA ASN A 171 17.07 -0.80 10.87
C ASN A 171 16.97 0.61 11.47
N SER A 172 17.57 1.63 10.85
CA SER A 172 17.43 3.03 11.28
C SER A 172 16.00 3.57 11.19
N PHE A 173 15.13 2.97 10.38
CA PHE A 173 13.70 3.31 10.29
C PHE A 173 12.82 2.50 11.27
N GLY A 174 13.42 1.55 11.99
CA GLY A 174 12.72 0.53 12.78
C GLY A 174 12.12 -0.58 11.91
N ARG A 175 11.16 -1.32 12.47
CA ARG A 175 10.45 -2.39 11.75
C ARG A 175 9.71 -1.81 10.54
N VAL A 176 9.86 -2.44 9.38
CA VAL A 176 9.00 -2.20 8.22
C VAL A 176 7.61 -2.75 8.52
N SER A 177 6.60 -1.89 8.52
CA SER A 177 5.22 -2.28 8.78
C SER A 177 4.59 -2.93 7.56
N GLY A 178 4.03 -4.14 7.76
CA GLY A 178 3.36 -4.90 6.72
C GLY A 178 1.88 -4.51 6.66
N LEU A 179 1.49 -3.72 5.65
CA LEU A 179 0.12 -3.30 5.41
C LEU A 179 -0.59 -4.38 4.59
N VAL A 180 -1.20 -5.35 5.27
CA VAL A 180 -1.73 -6.56 4.62
C VAL A 180 -3.25 -6.48 4.51
N PHE A 181 -3.75 -6.76 3.32
CA PHE A 181 -5.17 -6.81 2.98
C PHE A 181 -5.54 -8.22 2.53
N GLY A 182 -6.53 -8.83 3.19
CA GLY A 182 -7.05 -10.16 2.92
C GLY A 182 -8.16 -10.15 1.87
N ALA A 183 -8.43 -11.32 1.28
CA ALA A 183 -9.43 -11.45 0.23
C ALA A 183 -10.87 -11.26 0.74
N ALA A 184 -11.14 -11.48 2.03
CA ALA A 184 -12.46 -11.30 2.63
C ALA A 184 -12.61 -9.93 3.31
N GLY A 185 -11.66 -9.01 3.06
CA GLY A 185 -11.66 -7.67 3.66
C GLY A 185 -10.96 -7.59 5.01
N GLU A 186 -10.26 -8.64 5.43
CA GLU A 186 -9.40 -8.58 6.62
C GLU A 186 -8.25 -7.58 6.39
N VAL A 187 -7.81 -6.90 7.44
CA VAL A 187 -6.65 -6.01 7.39
C VAL A 187 -5.75 -6.25 8.59
N SER A 188 -4.44 -6.06 8.41
CA SER A 188 -3.51 -6.17 9.53
C SER A 188 -3.64 -5.01 10.52
N SER A 189 -3.24 -5.26 11.76
CA SER A 189 -3.16 -4.27 12.84
C SER A 189 -2.25 -3.09 12.48
N ASP A 190 -1.24 -3.30 11.63
CA ASP A 190 -0.39 -2.25 11.05
C ASP A 190 -1.21 -1.25 10.21
N VAL A 191 -2.22 -1.71 9.46
CA VAL A 191 -3.15 -0.83 8.72
C VAL A 191 -3.95 0.02 9.69
N GLY A 192 -4.53 -0.59 10.72
CA GLY A 192 -5.30 0.13 11.75
C GLY A 192 -4.49 1.23 12.42
N ARG A 193 -3.27 0.89 12.87
CA ARG A 193 -2.35 1.86 13.50
C ARG A 193 -1.95 3.00 12.57
N LEU A 194 -1.72 2.71 11.29
CA LEU A 194 -1.40 3.74 10.31
C LEU A 194 -2.59 4.68 10.09
N VAL A 195 -3.79 4.14 9.93
CA VAL A 195 -5.00 4.95 9.76
C VAL A 195 -5.25 5.84 10.97
N ASP A 196 -5.08 5.32 12.18
CA ASP A 196 -5.23 6.11 13.40
C ASP A 196 -4.20 7.25 13.42
N ALA A 197 -2.94 6.99 13.08
CA ALA A 197 -1.89 8.01 13.00
C ALA A 197 -2.16 9.10 11.95
N ILE A 198 -2.61 8.71 10.74
CA ILE A 198 -3.01 9.66 9.68
C ILE A 198 -4.21 10.49 10.15
N SER A 199 -5.18 9.86 10.81
CA SER A 199 -6.39 10.53 11.30
C SER A 199 -6.09 11.53 12.41
N MET A 200 -5.16 11.19 13.31
CA MET A 200 -4.67 12.13 14.33
C MET A 200 -4.01 13.36 13.71
N ALA A 201 -3.28 13.22 12.61
CA ALA A 201 -2.71 14.35 11.89
C ALA A 201 -3.78 15.18 11.15
N ALA A 202 -4.81 14.51 10.60
CA ALA A 202 -5.87 15.16 9.83
C ALA A 202 -6.97 15.82 10.67
N VAL A 203 -7.13 15.44 11.95
CA VAL A 203 -8.34 15.75 12.74
C VAL A 203 -8.66 17.25 12.83
N THR A 204 -7.65 18.11 13.00
CA THR A 204 -7.86 19.56 13.10
C THR A 204 -8.43 20.12 11.80
N THR A 205 -7.82 19.74 10.67
CA THR A 205 -8.28 20.14 9.34
C THR A 205 -9.68 19.59 9.05
N HIS A 206 -9.94 18.34 9.42
CA HIS A 206 -11.24 17.69 9.24
C HIS A 206 -12.33 18.38 10.07
N ALA A 207 -12.03 18.68 11.34
CA ALA A 207 -12.94 19.37 12.24
C ALA A 207 -13.31 20.76 11.71
N GLN A 208 -12.33 21.53 11.24
CA GLN A 208 -12.56 22.83 10.63
C GLN A 208 -13.45 22.74 9.39
N ARG A 209 -13.17 21.81 8.47
CA ARG A 209 -13.95 21.63 7.23
C ARG A 209 -15.40 21.23 7.51
N LYS A 210 -15.65 20.38 8.51
CA LYS A 210 -16.99 19.89 8.85
C LYS A 210 -17.69 20.72 9.93
N GLY A 211 -17.10 21.82 10.39
CA GLY A 211 -17.65 22.63 11.49
C GLY A 211 -17.82 21.83 12.79
N ARG A 212 -16.95 20.85 13.06
CA ARG A 212 -16.99 20.06 14.29
C ARG A 212 -16.29 20.79 15.41
N VAL A 213 -17.00 20.94 16.53
CA VAL A 213 -16.48 21.58 17.75
C VAL A 213 -16.04 20.56 18.81
N HIS A 214 -16.53 19.33 18.73
CA HIS A 214 -16.21 18.25 19.68
C HIS A 214 -15.07 17.37 19.14
N ALA A 215 -13.86 17.55 19.68
CA ALA A 215 -12.64 16.93 19.17
C ALA A 215 -12.66 15.38 19.16
N PRO A 216 -13.14 14.67 20.20
CA PRO A 216 -13.23 13.21 20.16
C PRO A 216 -14.14 12.69 19.05
N GLN A 217 -15.27 13.38 18.81
CA GLN A 217 -16.18 13.02 17.72
C GLN A 217 -15.53 13.28 16.36
N ALA A 218 -14.85 14.43 16.18
CA ALA A 218 -14.15 14.73 14.94
C ALA A 218 -13.08 13.68 14.62
N LEU A 219 -12.35 13.20 15.63
CA LEU A 219 -11.36 12.15 15.46
C LEU A 219 -12.01 10.84 15.03
N ALA A 220 -13.08 10.40 15.71
CA ALA A 220 -13.79 9.17 15.37
C ALA A 220 -14.37 9.21 13.94
N GLU A 221 -14.96 10.34 13.54
CA GLU A 221 -15.45 10.55 12.17
C GLU A 221 -14.30 10.51 11.15
N THR A 222 -13.15 11.13 11.46
CA THR A 222 -11.97 11.11 10.59
C THR A 222 -11.44 9.69 10.40
N ILE A 223 -11.34 8.92 11.48
CA ILE A 223 -10.92 7.50 11.43
C ILE A 223 -11.89 6.70 10.55
N ALA A 224 -13.20 6.85 10.77
CA ALA A 224 -14.21 6.14 9.99
C ALA A 224 -14.11 6.46 8.48
N CYS A 225 -14.02 7.75 8.12
CA CYS A 225 -13.86 8.17 6.73
C CYS A 225 -12.57 7.62 6.09
N ASN A 226 -11.44 7.66 6.81
CA ASN A 226 -10.17 7.16 6.29
C ASN A 226 -10.18 5.64 6.11
N ARG A 227 -10.79 4.90 7.03
CA ARG A 227 -10.98 3.44 6.90
C ARG A 227 -11.85 3.10 5.70
N GLU A 228 -12.95 3.81 5.52
CA GLU A 228 -13.85 3.63 4.38
C GLU A 228 -13.12 3.87 3.05
N HIS A 229 -12.34 4.95 2.95
CA HIS A 229 -11.59 5.26 1.73
C HIS A 229 -10.63 4.13 1.34
N ILE A 230 -9.85 3.61 2.28
CA ILE A 230 -8.92 2.50 2.03
C ILE A 230 -9.67 1.20 1.72
N ALA A 231 -10.76 0.92 2.45
CA ALA A 231 -11.58 -0.26 2.21
C ALA A 231 -12.18 -0.24 0.79
N MET A 232 -12.66 0.92 0.34
CA MET A 232 -13.20 1.08 -1.01
C MET A 232 -12.12 0.90 -2.09
N ALA A 233 -10.89 1.40 -1.87
CA ALA A 233 -9.78 1.15 -2.78
C ALA A 233 -9.45 -0.36 -2.89
N HIS A 234 -9.41 -1.07 -1.76
CA HIS A 234 -9.18 -2.52 -1.73
C HIS A 234 -10.30 -3.32 -2.42
N LEU A 235 -11.57 -3.01 -2.13
CA LEU A 235 -12.73 -3.67 -2.73
C LEU A 235 -12.80 -3.42 -4.23
N ARG A 236 -12.57 -2.17 -4.65
CA ARG A 236 -12.52 -1.80 -6.06
C ARG A 236 -11.39 -2.53 -6.79
N GLY A 237 -10.17 -2.51 -6.26
CA GLY A 237 -9.04 -3.19 -6.88
C GLY A 237 -9.25 -4.71 -6.96
N SER A 238 -9.88 -5.31 -5.94
CA SER A 238 -10.28 -6.73 -5.95
C SER A 238 -11.31 -7.04 -7.04
N ALA A 239 -12.33 -6.19 -7.19
CA ALA A 239 -13.35 -6.34 -8.23
C ALA A 239 -12.76 -6.16 -9.64
N GLU A 240 -11.91 -5.14 -9.84
CA GLU A 240 -11.21 -4.91 -11.10
C GLU A 240 -10.29 -6.09 -11.45
N LEU A 241 -9.57 -6.64 -10.46
CA LEU A 241 -8.75 -7.84 -10.64
C LEU A 241 -9.60 -9.03 -11.10
N LEU A 242 -10.74 -9.26 -10.45
CA LEU A 242 -11.64 -10.36 -10.81
C LEU A 242 -12.19 -10.19 -12.23
N LEU A 243 -12.69 -9.00 -12.58
CA LEU A 243 -13.20 -8.68 -13.91
C LEU A 243 -12.14 -8.88 -15.00
N ASN A 244 -10.93 -8.38 -14.78
CA ASN A 244 -9.80 -8.58 -15.70
C ASN A 244 -9.47 -10.07 -15.88
N ARG A 245 -9.65 -10.90 -14.85
CA ARG A 245 -9.37 -12.33 -14.93
C ARG A 245 -10.51 -13.13 -15.56
N ILE A 246 -11.75 -12.71 -15.39
CA ILE A 246 -12.91 -13.30 -16.08
C ILE A 246 -12.74 -13.15 -17.60
N GLU A 247 -12.17 -12.05 -18.07
CA GLU A 247 -11.87 -11.85 -19.50
C GLU A 247 -10.94 -12.94 -20.07
N HIS A 248 -10.06 -13.54 -19.25
CA HIS A 248 -9.25 -14.67 -19.71
C HIS A 248 -10.06 -15.95 -19.95
N LEU A 249 -11.24 -16.05 -19.34
CA LEU A 249 -12.16 -17.18 -19.49
C LEU A 249 -13.14 -16.97 -20.64
N THR A 250 -13.55 -15.72 -20.87
CA THR A 250 -14.68 -15.40 -21.76
C THR A 250 -14.26 -14.84 -23.11
N LEU A 251 -13.08 -14.20 -23.23
CA LEU A 251 -12.68 -13.53 -24.47
C LEU A 251 -11.65 -14.34 -25.28
N PRO A 252 -11.78 -14.35 -26.64
CA PRO A 252 -10.74 -14.83 -27.54
C PRO A 252 -9.43 -14.04 -27.35
N SER A 253 -8.28 -14.68 -27.62
CA SER A 253 -6.95 -14.08 -27.45
C SER A 253 -6.75 -12.71 -28.08
N SER A 254 -7.38 -12.45 -29.23
CA SER A 254 -7.27 -11.19 -29.99
C SER A 254 -7.92 -10.00 -29.27
N GLN A 255 -9.05 -10.19 -28.60
CA GLN A 255 -9.81 -9.11 -27.94
C GLN A 255 -9.26 -8.73 -26.56
N ARG A 256 -8.41 -9.59 -25.97
CA ARG A 256 -7.83 -9.37 -24.64
C ARG A 256 -6.82 -8.21 -24.59
N ASN A 257 -6.19 -7.87 -25.71
CA ASN A 257 -5.19 -6.79 -25.77
C ASN A 257 -5.82 -5.41 -25.97
N GLU A 258 -6.92 -5.28 -26.71
CA GLU A 258 -7.59 -4.00 -26.99
C GLU A 258 -8.32 -3.43 -25.76
N HIS A 259 -8.92 -4.28 -24.93
CA HIS A 259 -9.63 -3.84 -23.72
C HIS A 259 -8.70 -3.34 -22.60
N ARG A 260 -7.42 -3.73 -22.69
CA ARG A 260 -6.36 -3.46 -21.70
C ARG A 260 -5.96 -1.98 -21.66
N ASP A 261 -6.00 -1.29 -22.79
CA ASP A 261 -5.62 0.13 -22.91
C ASP A 261 -6.76 1.08 -22.49
N HIS A 262 -8.02 0.71 -22.70
CA HIS A 262 -9.15 1.59 -22.38
C HIS A 262 -9.41 1.73 -20.87
N ARG A 263 -9.26 0.66 -20.09
CA ARG A 263 -9.43 0.74 -18.62
C ARG A 263 -8.27 1.47 -17.93
N TYR A 264 -7.07 1.45 -18.52
CA TYR A 264 -5.91 2.20 -18.02
C TYR A 264 -6.17 3.72 -18.07
N ASN A 265 -6.80 4.20 -19.16
CA ASN A 265 -7.16 5.61 -19.32
C ASN A 265 -8.39 6.04 -18.50
N TYR A 266 -9.26 5.10 -18.09
CA TYR A 266 -10.46 5.42 -17.33
C TYR A 266 -10.20 5.56 -15.81
N SER A 267 -9.21 4.87 -15.23
CA SER A 267 -8.91 5.01 -13.79
C SER A 267 -8.29 6.37 -13.43
N SER A 268 -7.57 7.01 -14.36
CA SER A 268 -7.09 8.40 -14.24
C SER A 268 -8.24 9.42 -14.36
N SER A 269 -9.28 9.11 -15.14
CA SER A 269 -10.50 9.93 -15.27
C SER A 269 -11.35 9.96 -13.99
N TRP A 270 -11.37 8.88 -13.18
CA TRP A 270 -12.16 8.87 -11.92
C TRP A 270 -11.45 9.48 -10.72
N HIS A 271 -10.12 9.34 -10.61
CA HIS A 271 -9.34 10.15 -9.67
C HIS A 271 -9.54 11.63 -9.99
N SER A 272 -9.48 12.00 -11.27
CA SER A 272 -9.86 13.33 -11.75
C SER A 272 -11.31 13.70 -11.38
N ALA A 273 -12.29 12.80 -11.46
CA ALA A 273 -13.68 13.11 -11.08
C ALA A 273 -13.88 13.33 -9.57
N PHE A 274 -13.24 12.51 -8.71
CA PHE A 274 -13.28 12.70 -7.26
C PHE A 274 -12.43 13.88 -6.80
N ASP A 275 -11.25 14.09 -7.41
CA ASP A 275 -10.42 15.27 -7.21
C ASP A 275 -11.13 16.52 -7.71
N HIS A 276 -11.84 16.47 -8.84
CA HIS A 276 -12.69 17.55 -9.31
C HIS A 276 -13.87 17.80 -8.38
N LEU A 277 -14.49 16.77 -7.80
CA LEU A 277 -15.54 16.95 -6.80
C LEU A 277 -14.98 17.58 -5.51
N HIS A 278 -13.82 17.13 -5.03
CA HIS A 278 -13.14 17.72 -3.88
C HIS A 278 -12.64 19.14 -4.14
N GLN A 279 -12.09 19.42 -5.33
CA GLN A 279 -11.66 20.74 -5.76
C GLN A 279 -12.84 21.67 -6.03
N ALA A 280 -13.94 21.18 -6.62
CA ALA A 280 -15.17 21.94 -6.83
C ALA A 280 -15.85 22.28 -5.51
N HIS A 281 -15.88 21.34 -4.56
CA HIS A 281 -16.34 21.61 -3.20
C HIS A 281 -15.46 22.67 -2.51
N SER A 282 -14.13 22.50 -2.59
CA SER A 282 -13.16 23.45 -2.03
C SER A 282 -13.24 24.84 -2.68
N HIS A 283 -13.52 24.93 -3.98
CA HIS A 283 -13.71 26.17 -4.71
C HIS A 283 -15.03 26.84 -4.35
N ALA A 284 -16.13 26.06 -4.30
CA ALA A 284 -17.44 26.55 -3.88
C ALA A 284 -17.38 27.13 -2.45
N GLU A 285 -16.67 26.48 -1.53
CA GLU A 285 -16.48 26.95 -0.16
C GLU A 285 -15.63 28.22 -0.07
N ARG A 286 -14.52 28.32 -0.84
CA ARG A 286 -13.72 29.57 -0.93
C ARG A 286 -14.55 30.72 -1.49
N THR A 287 -15.38 30.46 -2.49
CA THR A 287 -16.25 31.47 -3.11
C THR A 287 -17.33 31.94 -2.13
N ARG A 288 -17.86 31.02 -1.30
CA ARG A 288 -18.84 31.33 -0.26
C ARG A 288 -18.22 32.13 0.89
N ALA A 289 -17.01 31.78 1.33
CA ALA A 289 -16.25 32.53 2.34
C ALA A 289 -15.86 33.94 1.85
N ALA A 290 -15.46 34.08 0.58
CA ALA A 290 -15.19 35.37 -0.03
C ALA A 290 -16.45 36.26 -0.08
N ARG A 291 -17.62 35.69 -0.40
CA ARG A 291 -18.89 36.43 -0.38
C ARG A 291 -19.37 36.79 1.03
N GLY A 292 -19.09 35.96 2.04
CA GLY A 292 -19.37 36.29 3.45
C GLY A 292 -18.48 37.40 4.02
N SER A 293 -17.23 37.48 3.56
CA SER A 293 -16.26 38.52 3.92
C SER A 293 -16.64 39.94 3.43
N PHE A 294 -17.39 40.03 2.31
CA PHE A 294 -17.88 41.31 1.81
C PHE A 294 -19.06 41.89 2.61
N PHE A 295 -19.74 41.08 3.45
CA PHE A 295 -20.90 41.54 4.21
C PHE A 295 -20.55 42.06 5.62
N THR A 296 -19.32 41.85 6.10
CA THR A 296 -18.86 42.28 7.43
C THR A 296 -17.96 43.52 7.41
N ARG A 297 -17.84 44.23 6.27
CA ARG A 297 -17.00 45.43 6.13
C ARG A 297 -17.75 46.76 5.95
N THR A 298 -19.05 46.77 6.16
CA THR A 298 -19.84 48.00 6.28
C THR A 298 -20.70 47.91 7.52
N PHE A 299 -20.14 48.33 8.65
CA PHE A 299 -20.72 49.19 9.70
C PHE A 299 -19.60 49.60 10.65
#